data_AF-A0A7J7N3Y6-F1
#
_entry.id   AF-A0A7J7N3Y6-F1
#
_cell.length_a   1.000
_cell.length_b   1.000
_cell.length_c   1.000
_cell.angle_alpha   90.00
_cell.angle_beta   90.00
_cell.angle_gamma   90.00
#
_symmetry.space_group_name_H-M   'P 1'
#
loop_
_entity.id
_entity.type
_entity.pdbx_description
1 polymer ?
#
loop_
_entity_poly.entity_id
_entity_poly.type
_entity_poly.pdbx_seq_one_letter_code
_entity_poly.pdbx_strand_id
1 'polypeptide(L)' 'MKYSAYFIMQALAKKNRHFMIYAHSKGMIVDDEYAIIGFANINQRSIEGTRDTEIAMGAYQPQHT' A
#
# COMPACT_ATOMS: atom_id res chain seq x y z
N MET A 1 14.82 7.02 22.51
CA MET A 1 14.64 5.58 22.16
C MET A 1 14.37 5.32 20.67
N LYS A 2 13.52 6.08 19.95
CA LYS A 2 13.20 5.82 18.52
C LYS A 2 14.37 5.97 17.53
N TYR A 3 15.30 6.91 17.76
CA TYR A 3 16.44 7.13 16.85
C TYR A 3 17.41 5.94 16.79
N SER A 4 17.60 5.21 17.90
CA SER A 4 18.53 4.08 17.97
C SER A 4 18.09 2.90 17.08
N ALA A 5 16.80 2.57 17.07
CA ALA A 5 16.26 1.50 16.23
C ALA A 5 16.42 1.78 14.73
N TYR A 6 16.21 3.03 14.30
CA TYR A 6 16.40 3.43 12.90
C TYR A 6 17.86 3.25 12.46
N PHE A 7 18.82 3.66 13.28
CA PHE A 7 20.25 3.46 12.97
C PHE A 7 20.63 1.98 12.92
N ILE A 8 20.09 1.16 13.82
CA ILE A 8 20.34 -0.30 13.82
C ILE A 8 19.76 -0.93 12.55
N MET A 9 18.53 -0.59 12.17
CA MET A 9 17.90 -1.13 10.96
C MET A 9 18.67 -0.73 9.69
N GLN A 10 19.16 0.51 9.61
CA GLN A 10 20.01 0.94 8.48
C GLN A 10 21.36 0.21 8.45
N ALA A 11 21.99 -0.02 9.60
CA ALA A 11 23.25 -0.75 9.67
C ALA A 11 23.08 -2.22 9.27
N LEU A 12 22.00 -2.86 9.74
CA LEU A 12 21.65 -4.23 9.37
C LEU A 12 21.32 -4.35 7.88
N ALA A 13 20.57 -3.40 7.32
CA ALA A 13 20.26 -3.35 5.89
C ALA A 13 21.53 -3.27 5.04
N LYS A 14 22.48 -2.39 5.41
CA LYS A 14 23.77 -2.26 4.73
C LYS A 14 24.63 -3.52 4.84
N LYS A 15 24.70 -4.13 6.04
CA LYS A 15 25.49 -5.34 6.28
C LYS A 15 24.95 -6.55 5.52
N ASN A 16 23.64 -6.76 5.59
CA ASN A 16 22.99 -7.93 5.01
C ASN A 16 22.67 -7.74 3.52
N ARG A 17 22.78 -6.50 3.00
CA ARG A 17 22.44 -6.13 1.62
C ARG A 17 20.99 -6.46 1.20
N HIS A 18 20.10 -6.56 2.18
CA HIS A 18 18.67 -6.76 1.97
C HIS A 18 17.90 -5.81 2.88
N PHE A 19 16.89 -5.18 2.31
CA PHE A 19 15.92 -4.37 3.05
C PHE A 19 14.57 -4.50 2.38
N MET A 20 13.50 -4.26 3.14
CA MET A 20 12.15 -4.29 2.57
C MET A 20 12.01 -3.21 1.49
N ILE A 21 11.36 -3.57 0.39
CA ILE A 21 10.76 -2.58 -0.51
C ILE A 21 9.45 -2.17 0.13
N TYR A 22 9.26 -0.87 0.36
CA TYR A 22 8.05 -0.39 1.02
C TYR A 22 6.89 -0.33 0.02
N ALA A 23 6.00 -1.32 0.10
CA ALA A 23 4.77 -1.32 -0.68
C ALA A 23 3.78 -0.30 -0.10
N HIS A 24 3.76 0.89 -0.69
CA HIS A 24 2.80 1.95 -0.35
C HIS A 24 1.57 1.97 -1.27
N SER A 25 1.38 0.91 -2.07
CA SER A 25 0.26 0.77 -2.99
C SER A 25 -1.03 0.45 -2.26
N LYS A 26 -2.15 0.92 -2.80
CA LYS A 26 -3.51 0.55 -2.37
C LYS A 26 -4.33 0.28 -3.62
N GLY A 27 -4.06 -0.87 -4.22
CA GLY A 27 -4.72 -1.34 -5.42
C GLY A 27 -5.23 -2.76 -5.23
N MET A 28 -6.30 -3.09 -5.94
CA MET A 28 -6.87 -4.43 -5.99
C MET A 28 -7.23 -4.75 -7.43
N ILE A 29 -6.87 -5.94 -7.90
CA ILE A 29 -7.31 -6.51 -9.16
C ILE A 29 -8.24 -7.67 -8.81
N VAL A 30 -9.37 -7.77 -9.49
CA VAL A 30 -10.38 -8.82 -9.29
C VAL A 30 -10.58 -9.51 -10.63
N ASP A 31 -10.38 -10.83 -10.63
CA ASP A 31 -10.58 -11.74 -11.76
C ASP A 31 -9.91 -11.30 -13.07
N ASP A 32 -8.80 -10.55 -13.00
CA ASP A 32 -8.09 -9.93 -14.14
C ASP A 32 -8.96 -8.98 -15.02
N GLU A 33 -10.19 -8.69 -14.63
CA GLU A 33 -11.16 -7.88 -15.39
C GLU A 33 -11.38 -6.49 -14.79
N TYR A 34 -11.23 -6.35 -13.48
CA TYR A 34 -11.51 -5.12 -12.75
C TYR A 34 -10.33 -4.69 -11.88
N ALA A 35 -10.04 -3.40 -11.87
CA ALA A 35 -9.02 -2.81 -11.02
C ALA A 35 -9.61 -1.67 -10.18
N ILE A 36 -9.26 -1.62 -8.90
CA ILE A 36 -9.48 -0.48 -8.01
C ILE A 36 -8.11 0.09 -7.66
N ILE A 37 -7.90 1.38 -7.88
CA ILE A 37 -6.68 2.10 -7.50
C ILE A 37 -7.07 3.32 -6.67
N GLY A 38 -6.42 3.53 -5.52
CA GLY A 38 -6.73 4.68 -4.67
C GLY A 38 -5.74 4.92 -3.53
N PHE A 39 -6.22 5.66 -2.54
CA PHE A 39 -5.45 6.05 -1.34
C PHE A 39 -5.80 5.21 -0.10
N ALA A 40 -7.00 4.62 -0.08
CA ALA A 40 -7.54 3.89 1.05
C ALA A 40 -6.77 2.61 1.36
N ASN A 41 -6.18 2.55 2.55
CA ASN A 41 -5.56 1.33 3.06
C ASN A 41 -6.63 0.32 3.50
N ILE A 42 -6.29 -0.97 3.56
CA ILE A 42 -7.17 -1.99 4.13
C ILE A 42 -7.10 -1.93 5.66
N ASN A 43 -7.74 -0.91 6.24
CA ASN A 43 -7.91 -0.72 7.68
C ASN A 43 -9.13 0.16 7.96
N GLN A 44 -9.59 0.16 9.22
CA GLN A 44 -10.76 0.94 9.63
C GLN A 44 -10.59 2.44 9.38
N ARG A 45 -9.39 2.98 9.58
CA ARG A 45 -9.09 4.42 9.36
C ARG A 45 -9.46 4.88 7.95
N SER A 46 -9.11 4.09 6.94
CA SER A 46 -9.35 4.44 5.54
C SER A 46 -10.73 3.97 5.04
N ILE A 47 -11.29 2.87 5.56
CA ILE A 47 -12.55 2.27 5.03
C ILE A 47 -13.82 2.78 5.75
N GLU A 48 -13.71 3.26 7.00
CA GLU A 48 -14.87 3.72 7.79
C GLU A 48 -15.53 4.99 7.22
N GLY A 49 -14.82 5.75 6.37
CA GLY A 49 -15.34 6.92 5.66
C GLY A 49 -15.55 8.18 6.52
N THR A 50 -15.40 8.09 7.84
CA THR A 50 -15.54 9.22 8.78
C THR A 50 -14.23 9.68 9.41
N ARG A 51 -13.12 8.95 9.19
CA ARG A 51 -11.80 9.29 9.72
C ARG A 51 -10.93 9.95 8.65
N ASP A 52 -10.27 9.14 7.82
CA ASP A 52 -9.44 9.67 6.74
C ASP A 52 -10.31 9.95 5.51
N THR A 53 -10.08 11.09 4.87
CA THR A 53 -10.67 11.39 3.57
C THR A 53 -9.87 10.66 2.50
N GLU A 54 -10.46 9.61 1.94
CA GLU A 54 -9.84 8.79 0.90
C GLU A 54 -10.58 8.93 -0.43
N ILE A 55 -9.90 8.64 -1.54
CA ILE A 55 -10.51 8.52 -2.86
C ILE A 55 -9.95 7.27 -3.57
N ALA A 56 -10.80 6.62 -4.37
CA ALA A 56 -10.42 5.50 -5.21
C ALA A 56 -11.20 5.54 -6.54
N MET A 57 -10.58 5.04 -7.60
CA MET A 57 -11.19 4.85 -8.91
C MET A 57 -11.23 3.36 -9.24
N GLY A 58 -12.39 2.91 -9.69
CA GLY A 58 -12.56 1.60 -10.30
C GLY A 58 -12.51 1.69 -11.82
N ALA A 59 -11.88 0.73 -12.47
CA ALA A 59 -11.73 0.66 -13.92
C ALA A 59 -11.87 -0.79 -14.41
N TYR A 60 -12.47 -0.94 -15.59
CA TYR A 60 -12.57 -2.21 -16.33
C TYR A 60 -12.63 -1.90 -17.83
N GLN A 61 -12.39 -2.91 -18.67
CA GLN A 61 -12.49 -2.80 -20.12
C GLN A 61 -13.72 -3.58 -20.61
N PRO A 62 -14.78 -2.93 -21.11
CA PRO A 62 -16.03 -3.62 -21.48
C PRO A 62 -15.89 -4.65 -22.61
N GLN A 63 -14.85 -4.53 -23.43
CA GLN A 63 -14.55 -5.42 -24.55
C GLN A 63 -13.50 -6.49 -24.20
N HIS A 64 -13.16 -6.64 -22.92
CA HIS A 64 -12.22 -7.66 -22.44
C HIS A 64 -12.95 -8.58 -21.46
N THR A 65 -13.33 -9.76 -21.94
CA THR A 65 -14.01 -10.85 -21.23
C THR A 65 -13.54 -12.16 -21.83
#